data_AF-A0A967MJZ7-F1
#
_entry.id   AF-A0A967MJZ7-F1
#
_cell.length_a   1.000
_cell.length_b   1.000
_cell.length_c   1.000
_cell.angle_alpha   90.00
_cell.angle_beta   90.00
_cell.angle_gamma   90.00
#
_symmetry.space_group_name_H-M   'P 1'
#
loop_
_entity.id
_entity.type
_entity.pdbx_description
1 polymer ?
#
loop_
_entity_poly.entity_id
_entity_poly.type
_entity_poly.pdbx_seq_one_letter_code
_entity_poly.pdbx_strand_id
1 'polypeptide(L)' 'DLKQRGLRFVGPTTVYAFMQAMGLVNDHLEGCVARDECERQRRAVLP' A
#
# COMPACT_ATOMS: atom_id res chain seq x y z
N ASP A 1 -2.37 10.62 14.34
CA ASP A 1 -2.35 11.55 13.20
C ASP A 1 -3.64 11.56 12.37
N LEU A 2 -3.93 10.57 11.50
CA LEU A 2 -5.13 10.63 10.61
C LEU A 2 -6.47 10.83 11.34
N LYS A 3 -6.68 10.14 12.48
CA LYS A 3 -7.86 10.36 13.33
C LYS A 3 -7.94 11.78 13.90
N GLN A 4 -6.79 12.36 14.26
CA GLN A 4 -6.72 13.74 14.77
C GLN A 4 -7.01 14.77 13.68
N ARG A 5 -6.69 14.45 12.42
CA ARG A 5 -7.06 15.25 11.24
C ARG A 5 -8.52 15.07 10.82
N GLY A 6 -9.35 14.39 11.62
CA GLY A 6 -10.78 14.24 11.40
C GLY A 6 -11.20 13.06 10.53
N LEU A 7 -10.27 12.22 10.06
CA LEU A 7 -10.63 11.03 9.30
C LEU A 7 -11.26 9.98 10.23
N ARG A 8 -12.37 9.41 9.77
CA ARG A 8 -13.08 8.31 10.43
C ARG A 8 -12.76 6.98 9.74
N PHE A 9 -12.91 5.87 10.46
CA PHE A 9 -12.62 4.51 9.96
C PHE A 9 -11.17 4.23 9.53
N VAL A 10 -10.22 5.08 9.92
CA VAL A 10 -8.78 4.91 9.66
C VAL A 10 -8.09 4.12 10.78
N GLY A 11 -8.60 2.92 11.08
CA GLY A 11 -7.93 1.98 11.98
C GLY A 11 -6.63 1.44 11.36
N PRO A 12 -5.70 0.87 12.15
CA PRO A 12 -4.42 0.36 11.62
C PRO A 12 -4.58 -0.62 10.46
N THR A 13 -5.49 -1.58 10.58
CA THR A 13 -5.79 -2.55 9.51
C THR A 13 -6.29 -1.88 8.23
N THR A 14 -7.20 -0.91 8.36
CA THR A 14 -7.73 -0.17 7.21
C THR A 14 -6.64 0.64 6.52
N VAL A 15 -5.78 1.29 7.29
CA VAL A 15 -4.65 2.08 6.76
C VAL A 15 -3.64 1.17 6.07
N TYR A 16 -3.35 -0.01 6.63
CA TYR A 16 -2.45 -0.96 5.99
C TYR A 16 -3.01 -1.51 4.67
N ALA A 17 -4.28 -1.90 4.64
CA ALA A 17 -4.94 -2.32 3.41
C ALA A 17 -4.95 -1.22 2.34
N PHE A 18 -5.16 0.04 2.75
CA PHE A 18 -5.03 1.19 1.85
C PHE A 18 -3.61 1.33 1.30
N MET A 19 -2.58 1.17 2.13
CA MET A 19 -1.19 1.21 1.68
C MET A 19 -0.86 0.11 0.68
N GLN A 20 -1.41 -1.10 0.85
CA GLN A 20 -1.27 -2.18 -0.12
C GLN A 20 -1.98 -1.84 -1.44
N ALA A 21 -3.23 -1.37 -1.39
CA ALA A 21 -4.02 -1.05 -2.58
C ALA A 21 -3.44 0.11 -3.42
N MET A 22 -2.84 1.10 -2.76
CA MET A 22 -2.21 2.25 -3.43
C MET A 22 -0.78 1.98 -3.89
N GLY A 23 -0.22 0.79 -3.65
CA GLY A 23 1.16 0.46 -4.01
C GLY A 23 2.22 1.13 -3.13
N LEU A 24 1.85 1.68 -1.97
CA LEU A 24 2.81 2.18 -0.98
C LEU A 24 3.61 1.02 -0.37
N VAL A 25 2.98 -0.15 -0.26
CA VAL A 25 3.59 -1.43 0.11
C VAL A 25 3.28 -2.44 -0.99
N ASN A 26 4.27 -3.24 -1.38
CA ASN A 26 4.10 -4.35 -2.30
C ASN A 26 4.16 -5.67 -1.53
N ASP A 27 3.00 -6.12 -1.07
CA ASP A 27 2.84 -7.33 -0.24
C ASP A 27 2.27 -8.52 -1.03
N HIS A 28 2.43 -8.50 -2.35
CA HIS A 28 2.03 -9.64 -3.16
C HIS A 28 2.81 -10.91 -2.73
N LEU A 29 2.10 -12.03 -2.63
CA LEU A 29 2.67 -13.33 -2.27
C LEU A 29 3.79 -13.75 -3.24
N GLU A 30 4.69 -14.62 -2.78
CA GLU A 30 5.67 -15.26 -3.65
C GLU A 30 4.99 -16.04 -4.79
N GLY A 31 5.48 -15.86 -6.01
CA GLY A 31 4.88 -16.44 -7.22
C GLY A 31 3.64 -15.72 -7.75
N CYS A 32 3.17 -14.63 -7.13
CA CYS A 32 2.07 -13.84 -7.68
C CYS A 32 2.49 -13.17 -9.00
N VAL A 33 1.69 -13.38 -10.05
CA VAL A 33 1.94 -12.87 -11.41
C VAL A 33 2.08 -11.34 -11.50
N ALA A 34 1.53 -10.61 -10.53
CA ALA A 34 1.57 -9.16 -10.48
C ALA A 34 2.73 -8.59 -9.64
N ARG A 35 3.41 -9.41 -8.82
CA ARG A 35 4.38 -8.94 -7.84
C ARG A 35 5.52 -8.14 -8.47
N ASP A 36 6.11 -8.66 -9.54
CA ASP A 36 7.26 -8.06 -10.21
C ASP A 36 6.89 -6.79 -10.98
N GLU A 37 5.71 -6.80 -11.61
CA GLU A 37 5.15 -5.62 -12.30
C GLU A 37 4.90 -4.49 -11.30
N CYS A 38 4.19 -4.78 -10.20
CA CYS A 38 3.90 -3.81 -9.15
C CYS A 38 5.19 -3.29 -8.51
N GLU A 39 6.20 -4.14 -8.29
CA GLU A 39 7.49 -3.72 -7.76
C GLU A 39 8.20 -2.75 -8.70
N ARG A 40 8.17 -3.03 -10.01
CA ARG A 40 8.78 -2.16 -11.02
C ARG A 40 8.11 -0.80 -11.06
N GLN A 41 6.78 -0.76 -11.07
CA GLN A 41 6.01 0.49 -11.06
C GLN A 41 6.27 1.31 -9.79
N ARG A 42 6.27 0.64 -8.63
CA ARG A 42 6.58 1.28 -7.35
C ARG A 42 7.98 1.88 -7.35
N ARG A 43 9.00 1.14 -7.81
CA ARG A 43 10.38 1.65 -7.91
C ARG A 43 10.53 2.82 -8.87
N ALA A 44 9.75 2.89 -9.94
CA ALA A 44 9.82 3.98 -10.91
C ALA A 44 9.39 5.34 -10.33
N VAL A 45 8.65 5.36 -9.21
CA VAL A 45 8.16 6.57 -8.55
C VAL A 45 8.77 6.81 -7.17
N LEU A 46 9.62 5.90 -6.69
CA LEU A 46 10.37 6.10 -5.47
C LEU A 46 11.57 7.02 -5.75
N PRO A 47 11.86 7.98 -4.85
CA PRO A 47 13.00 8.89 -4.99
C PRO A 47 14.36 8.18 -4.89
#